data_AF-A0A920GL20-F1
#
_entry.id   AF-A0A920GL20-F1
#
_cell.length_a   1.000
_cell.length_b   1.000
_cell.length_c   1.000
_cell.angle_alpha   90.00
_cell.angle_beta   90.00
_cell.angle_gamma   90.00
#
_symmetry.space_group_name_H-M   'P 1'
#
loop_
_entity.id
_entity.type
_entity.pdbx_description
1 polymer ?
#
loop_
_entity_poly.entity_id
_entity_poly.type
_entity_poly.pdbx_seq_one_letter_code
_entity_poly.pdbx_strand_id
1 'polypeptide(L)'
;MEELPEYLRRFFDFRGGPPVPRDRAGMGSGFIISADGYVCDEQSCCRKCKTGGVRLPDRQEFDAEIIGTDPRSDLAVLKIDADRLPMLTLAAMTM
;
A
#
# COMPACT_ATOMS: atom_id res chain seq x y z
N MET A 1 12.85 -23.18 -20.80
CA MET A 1 13.31 -22.69 -19.48
C MET A 1 14.76 -22.36 -19.64
N GLU A 2 15.11 -21.08 -19.63
CA GLU A 2 16.48 -20.62 -19.83
C GLU A 2 17.27 -20.86 -18.55
N GLU A 3 18.35 -21.65 -18.63
CA GLU A 3 19.16 -21.99 -17.47
C GLU A 3 19.93 -20.77 -16.97
N LEU A 4 19.91 -20.57 -15.66
CA LEU A 4 20.59 -19.46 -15.01
C LEU A 4 22.10 -19.49 -15.33
N PRO A 5 22.70 -18.40 -15.85
CA PRO A 5 24.14 -18.31 -16.11
C PRO A 5 25.01 -18.72 -14.90
N GLU A 6 26.15 -19.37 -15.17
CA GLU A 6 27.03 -19.93 -14.12
C GLU A 6 27.48 -18.91 -13.06
N TYR A 7 27.75 -17.68 -13.47
CA TYR A 7 28.17 -16.62 -12.56
C TYR A 7 27.08 -16.28 -11.52
N LEU A 8 25.80 -16.40 -11.90
CA LEU A 8 24.68 -16.22 -10.99
C LEU A 8 24.49 -17.44 -10.08
N ARG A 9 24.68 -18.66 -10.59
CA ARG A 9 24.64 -19.88 -9.77
C ARG A 9 25.63 -19.79 -8.60
N ARG A 10 26.89 -19.46 -8.90
CA ARG A 10 27.95 -19.33 -7.89
C ARG A 10 27.69 -18.19 -6.89
N PHE A 11 27.08 -17.10 -7.35
CA PHE A 11 26.68 -15.98 -6.49
C PHE A 11 25.60 -16.37 -5.47
N PHE A 12 24.61 -17.18 -5.87
CA PHE A 12 23.55 -17.65 -4.99
C PHE A 12 24.00 -18.80 -4.06
N ASP A 13 24.91 -19.66 -4.51
CA ASP A 13 25.52 -20.70 -3.65
C ASP A 13 26.29 -20.08 -2.47
N PHE A 14 26.98 -18.96 -2.70
CA PHE A 14 27.69 -18.23 -1.64
C PHE A 14 26.76 -17.53 -0.64
N ARG A 15 25.52 -17.23 -1.02
CA ARG A 15 24.54 -16.49 -0.21
C ARG A 15 23.42 -17.35 0.38
N GLY A 16 23.47 -18.68 0.23
CA GLY A 16 22.49 -19.59 0.81
C GLY A 16 21.21 -19.77 -0.01
N GLY A 17 21.30 -19.64 -1.34
CA GLY A 17 20.21 -19.94 -2.28
C GLY A 17 19.61 -18.71 -2.97
N PRO A 18 18.72 -18.93 -3.95
CA PRO A 18 18.04 -17.83 -4.63
C PRO A 18 17.22 -17.01 -3.63
N PRO A 19 17.17 -15.68 -3.78
CA PRO A 19 16.34 -14.84 -2.94
C PRO A 19 14.90 -15.32 -3.04
N VAL A 20 14.33 -15.76 -1.92
CA VAL A 20 12.89 -15.94 -1.80
C VAL A 20 12.23 -14.63 -2.19
N PRO A 21 11.21 -14.63 -3.07
CA PRO A 21 10.42 -13.44 -3.33
C PRO A 21 9.82 -13.00 -2.00
N ARG A 22 10.40 -11.96 -1.40
CA ARG A 22 9.68 -11.20 -0.38
C ARG A 22 8.70 -10.35 -1.16
N ASP A 23 7.42 -10.54 -0.89
CA ASP A 23 6.41 -9.59 -1.33
C ASP A 23 6.86 -8.21 -0.85
N ARG A 24 7.33 -7.38 -1.79
CA ARG A 24 7.64 -5.99 -1.50
C ARG A 24 6.29 -5.34 -1.28
N ALA A 25 5.89 -5.21 -0.02
CA ALA A 25 4.79 -4.33 0.35
C ALA A 25 5.07 -2.96 -0.26
N GLY A 26 4.20 -2.50 -1.16
CA GLY A 26 4.26 -1.14 -1.65
C GLY A 26 4.03 -0.22 -0.46
N MET A 27 5.00 0.66 -0.18
CA MET A 27 4.85 1.67 0.86
C MET A 27 4.40 2.95 0.18
N GLY A 28 3.09 3.21 0.21
CA GLY A 28 2.46 4.43 -0.29
C GLY A 28 2.21 5.44 0.83
N SER A 29 1.74 6.64 0.46
CA SER A 29 1.30 7.66 1.40
C SER A 29 -0.15 8.01 1.12
N GLY A 30 -0.98 8.09 2.16
CA GLY A 30 -2.39 8.45 2.07
C GLY A 30 -2.80 9.42 3.16
N PHE A 31 -4.04 9.88 3.07
CA PHE A 31 -4.65 10.84 4.00
C PHE A 31 -5.94 10.30 4.60
N ILE A 32 -6.13 10.48 5.90
CA ILE A 32 -7.42 10.22 6.55
C ILE A 32 -8.35 11.38 6.22
N ILE A 33 -9.46 11.07 5.55
CA ILE A 33 -10.47 12.05 5.10
C ILE A 33 -11.73 12.06 5.96
N SER A 34 -11.86 11.10 6.87
CA SER A 34 -12.95 11.05 7.85
C SER A 34 -12.52 10.38 9.15
N ALA A 35 -13.04 10.88 10.27
CA ALA A 35 -12.68 10.42 11.62
C ALA A 35 -13.13 8.98 11.93
N ASP A 36 -14.05 8.43 11.13
CA ASP A 36 -14.54 7.06 11.21
C ASP A 36 -13.73 6.08 10.33
N GLY A 37 -12.60 6.47 9.74
CA GLY A 37 -11.68 5.51 9.10
C GLY A 37 -11.71 5.47 7.57
N TYR A 38 -12.20 6.51 6.89
CA TYR A 38 -11.99 6.64 5.45
C TYR A 38 -10.62 7.23 5.14
N VAL A 39 -9.88 6.56 4.26
CA VAL A 39 -8.53 6.93 3.84
C VAL A 39 -8.51 7.11 2.32
N CYS A 40 -7.88 8.19 1.85
CA CYS A 40 -7.59 8.43 0.44
C CYS A 40 -6.13 8.05 0.16
N ASP A 41 -5.89 7.25 -0.87
CA ASP A 41 -4.56 6.80 -1.31
C ASP A 41 -4.45 6.88 -2.85
N GLU A 42 -3.24 6.68 -3.37
CA GLU A 42 -3.00 6.52 -4.80
C GLU A 42 -3.48 5.14 -5.27
N GLN A 43 -4.25 5.10 -6.36
CA GLN A 43 -4.77 3.85 -6.92
C GLN A 43 -3.64 2.89 -7.33
N SER A 44 -2.53 3.44 -7.84
CA SER A 44 -1.34 2.68 -8.20
C SER A 44 -0.70 1.91 -7.02
N CYS A 45 -0.87 2.38 -5.79
CA CYS A 45 -0.43 1.71 -4.56
C CYS A 45 -1.29 0.46 -4.29
N CYS A 46 -2.61 0.61 -4.37
CA CYS A 46 -3.58 -0.47 -4.15
C CYS A 46 -3.51 -1.56 -5.22
N ARG A 47 -3.15 -1.23 -6.47
CA ARG A 47 -3.15 -2.17 -7.62
C ARG A 47 -2.19 -3.34 -7.47
N LYS A 48 -1.24 -3.27 -6.53
CA LYS A 48 -0.19 -4.28 -6.31
C LYS A 48 -0.43 -5.14 -5.06
N CYS A 49 -1.40 -4.81 -4.22
CA CYS A 49 -1.65 -5.51 -2.96
C CYS A 49 -2.95 -6.32 -3.02
N LYS A 50 -2.88 -7.60 -2.61
CA LYS A 50 -4.07 -8.46 -2.45
C LYS A 50 -4.83 -8.17 -1.15
N THR A 51 -4.16 -7.60 -0.18
CA THR A 51 -4.65 -7.13 1.12
C THR A 51 -3.91 -5.83 1.44
N GLY A 52 -4.64 -4.76 1.71
CA GLY A 52 -4.08 -3.45 2.04
C GLY A 52 -3.96 -3.30 3.56
N GLY A 53 -2.79 -2.91 4.04
CA GLY A 53 -2.58 -2.53 5.43
C GLY A 53 -2.33 -1.03 5.53
N VAL A 54 -3.06 -0.33 6.39
CA VAL A 54 -2.81 1.08 6.69
C VAL A 54 -2.04 1.16 8.00
N ARG A 55 -0.87 1.79 7.94
CA ARG A 55 -0.06 2.05 9.12
C ARG A 55 -0.08 3.53 9.46
N LEU A 56 -0.53 3.85 10.67
CA LEU A 56 -0.58 5.21 11.18
C LEU A 56 0.79 5.63 11.77
N PRO A 57 1.05 6.95 11.93
CA PRO A 57 2.30 7.46 12.49
C PRO A 57 2.60 6.98 13.92
N ASP A 58 1.56 6.66 14.69
CA ASP A 58 1.66 6.08 16.03
C ASP A 58 1.96 4.57 16.03
N ARG A 59 2.19 4.00 14.85
CA ARG A 59 2.50 2.58 14.58
C ARG A 59 1.32 1.62 14.75
N GLN A 60 0.09 2.12 14.88
CA GLN A 60 -1.08 1.28 14.75
C GLN A 60 -1.22 0.81 13.30
N GLU A 61 -1.56 -0.46 13.11
CA GLU A 61 -1.76 -1.09 11.80
C GLU A 61 -3.19 -1.61 11.72
N PHE A 62 -3.85 -1.34 10.60
CA PHE A 62 -5.23 -1.73 10.35
C PHE A 62 -5.33 -2.45 9.00
N ASP A 63 -6.14 -3.51 8.97
CA ASP A 63 -6.58 -4.08 7.70
C ASP A 63 -7.52 -3.08 7.01
N ALA A 64 -7.30 -2.88 5.72
CA ALA A 64 -8.04 -1.93 4.93
C ALA A 64 -8.82 -2.63 3.80
N GLU A 65 -10.09 -2.25 3.68
CA GLU A 65 -10.95 -2.65 2.57
C GLU A 65 -10.95 -1.56 1.49
N ILE A 66 -10.88 -1.96 0.22
CA ILE A 66 -11.02 -1.02 -0.90
C ILE A 66 -12.50 -0.74 -1.12
N ILE A 67 -12.92 0.49 -0.84
CA ILE A 67 -14.31 0.94 -1.06
C ILE A 67 -14.53 1.36 -2.52
N GLY A 68 -13.52 1.95 -3.15
CA GLY A 68 -13.60 2.37 -4.54
C GLY A 68 -12.30 2.90 -5.10
N THR A 69 -12.20 2.92 -6.42
CA THR A 69 -11.03 3.42 -7.14
C THR A 69 -11.46 4.23 -8.36
N ASP A 70 -10.80 5.35 -8.63
CA ASP A 70 -10.90 6.10 -9.88
C ASP A 70 -9.53 6.10 -10.60
N PRO A 71 -9.36 5.28 -11.66
CA PRO A 71 -8.13 5.24 -12.44
C PRO A 71 -7.83 6.53 -13.20
N ARG A 72 -8.83 7.40 -13.45
CA ARG A 72 -8.60 8.64 -14.22
C ARG A 72 -7.87 9.69 -13.39
N SER A 73 -8.19 9.77 -12.10
CA SER A 73 -7.53 10.67 -11.15
C SER A 73 -6.43 9.99 -10.33
N ASP A 74 -6.15 8.70 -10.56
CA ASP A 74 -5.24 7.86 -9.75
C ASP A 74 -5.60 7.83 -8.25
N LEU A 75 -6.89 7.82 -7.92
CA LEU A 75 -7.37 7.84 -6.53
C LEU A 75 -7.98 6.50 -6.10
N ALA A 76 -7.76 6.12 -4.84
CA ALA A 76 -8.44 5.02 -4.17
C ALA A 76 -8.98 5.49 -2.81
N VAL A 77 -10.15 5.00 -2.46
CA VAL A 77 -10.74 5.18 -1.13
C VAL A 77 -10.72 3.82 -0.43
N LEU A 78 -10.13 3.83 0.76
CA LEU A 78 -10.02 2.68 1.65
C LEU A 78 -10.83 2.92 2.92
N LYS A 79 -11.27 1.84 3.55
CA LYS A 79 -11.91 1.84 4.86
C LYS A 79 -11.11 0.99 5.82
N ILE A 80 -10.84 1.54 7.01
CA ILE A 80 -10.28 0.82 8.15
C ILE A 80 -11.27 0.84 9.31
N ASP A 81 -11.23 -0.19 10.15
CA ASP A 81 -12.04 -0.28 11.36
C ASP A 81 -11.36 0.49 12.52
N ALA A 82 -11.56 1.80 12.53
CA ALA A 82 -10.99 2.70 13.54
C ALA A 82 -11.84 3.97 13.68
N ASP A 83 -11.93 4.47 14.92
CA ASP A 83 -12.69 5.68 15.27
C ASP A 83 -11.80 6.77 15.84
N ARG A 84 -12.31 8.01 15.82
CA ARG A 84 -11.67 9.20 16.41
C ARG A 84 -10.27 9.46 15.84
N LEU A 85 -10.09 9.15 14.55
CA LEU A 85 -8.85 9.40 13.85
C LEU A 85 -8.64 10.90 13.58
N PRO A 86 -7.38 11.39 13.62
CA PRO A 86 -7.06 12.71 13.13
C PRO A 86 -7.29 12.76 11.61
N MET A 87 -8.17 13.63 11.14
CA MET A 87 -8.50 13.77 9.72
C MET A 87 -8.08 15.14 9.17
N LEU A 88 -7.79 15.19 7.87
CA LEU A 88 -7.61 16.45 7.18
C LEU A 88 -8.94 17.15 6.97
N THR A 89 -8.95 18.47 7.15
CA THR A 89 -10.08 19.31 6.73
C THR A 89 -9.90 19.62 5.25
N LEU A 90 -10.85 19.18 4.43
CA LEU A 90 -10.87 19.51 3.01
C LEU A 90 -11.35 20.94 2.82
N ALA A 91 -10.67 21.68 1.94
CA ALA A 91 -11.14 23.00 1.55
C ALA A 91 -12.38 22.86 0.64
N ALA A 92 -13.35 23.74 0.83
CA ALA A 92 -14.44 23.88 -0.14
C ALA A 92 -13.93 24.68 -1.34
N MET A 93 -14.16 24.17 -2.54
CA MET A 93 -13.96 24.95 -3.76
C MET A 93 -15.20 25.81 -3.97
N THR A 94 -15.12 27.09 -3.58
CA THR A 94 -16.17 28.07 -3.89
C THR A 94 -16.00 28.49 -5.35
N MET A 95 -17.05 28.30 -6.16
CA MET A 95 -17.12 28.79 -7.54
C MET A 95 -17.43 30.29 -7.60
#